data_AF-U7LFS4-F1
#
_entry.id   AF-U7LFS4-F1
#
_cell.length_a   1.000
_cell.length_b   1.000
_cell.length_c   1.000
_cell.angle_alpha   90.00
_cell.angle_beta   90.00
_cell.angle_gamma   90.00
#
_symmetry.space_group_name_H-M   'P 1'
#
loop_
_entity.id
_entity.type
_entity.pdbx_description
1 polymer ?
#
loop_
_entity_poly.entity_id
_entity_poly.type
_entity_poly.pdbx_seq_one_letter_code
_entity_poly.pdbx_strand_id
1 'polypeptide(L)'
;MQKIAAELRHRELTQEIYNIGDEVAEYLEHLIEAIEDWDEELSMDCLAELGDIVDDARVDSGRCVGELIGLRQALVSGVRSGTISAAPSGANDAEEPEQLTPRLLDERYPIAKPIVVHELAEALRQRTQAVADYLREVVDYVLAQTDAVARNLDMVSLPHLYKCTGESALIAVQAWKHTVLDTHPAYVRSMRGHNPPQFLEERARIAAVVEKVRAKREAARRATTA
;
A
#
# COMPACT_ATOMS: atom_id res chain seq x y z
N MET A 1 -30.15 22.49 -9.66
CA MET A 1 -30.25 21.12 -9.13
C MET A 1 -29.15 20.20 -9.68
N GLN A 2 -28.91 20.15 -11.00
CA GLN A 2 -27.83 19.33 -11.60
C GLN A 2 -26.40 19.74 -11.19
N LYS A 3 -26.10 21.04 -11.04
CA LYS A 3 -24.78 21.53 -10.63
C LYS A 3 -24.36 21.05 -9.23
N ILE A 4 -25.28 21.10 -8.26
CA ILE A 4 -25.02 20.65 -6.87
C ILE A 4 -24.73 19.15 -6.84
N ALA A 5 -25.47 18.35 -7.62
CA ALA A 5 -25.22 16.91 -7.73
C ALA A 5 -23.85 16.60 -8.35
N ALA A 6 -23.44 17.34 -9.38
CA ALA A 6 -22.13 17.17 -10.01
C ALA A 6 -20.97 17.58 -9.10
N GLU A 7 -21.12 18.65 -8.31
CA GLU A 7 -20.12 19.08 -7.32
C GLU A 7 -19.97 18.05 -6.18
N LEU A 8 -21.07 17.47 -5.71
CA LEU A 8 -21.04 16.40 -4.71
C LEU A 8 -20.34 15.16 -5.27
N ARG A 9 -20.69 14.72 -6.49
CA ARG A 9 -20.05 13.56 -7.14
C ARG A 9 -18.55 13.78 -7.36
N HIS A 10 -18.15 15.00 -7.76
CA HIS A 10 -16.72 15.33 -7.87
C HIS A 10 -16.01 15.16 -6.52
N ARG A 11 -16.60 15.61 -5.41
CA ARG A 11 -16.00 15.45 -4.07
C ARG A 11 -15.91 13.98 -3.67
N GLU A 12 -16.98 13.21 -3.89
CA GLU A 12 -17.00 11.77 -3.61
C GLU A 12 -15.87 11.03 -4.34
N LEU A 13 -15.74 11.24 -5.64
CA LEU A 13 -14.68 10.59 -6.44
C LEU A 13 -13.28 11.06 -6.06
N THR A 14 -13.13 12.32 -5.63
CA THR A 14 -11.84 12.81 -5.13
C THR A 14 -11.47 12.12 -3.82
N GLN A 15 -12.45 11.91 -2.93
CA GLN A 15 -12.24 11.15 -1.69
C GLN A 15 -11.94 9.68 -1.99
N GLU A 16 -12.60 9.10 -2.99
CA GLU A 16 -12.35 7.72 -3.41
C GLU A 16 -10.91 7.51 -3.88
N ILE A 17 -10.32 8.48 -4.59
CA ILE A 17 -8.88 8.42 -4.96
C ILE A 17 -7.99 8.34 -3.72
N TYR A 18 -8.25 9.14 -2.68
CA TYR A 18 -7.50 9.06 -1.43
C TYR A 18 -7.69 7.72 -0.73
N ASN A 19 -8.94 7.25 -0.61
CA ASN A 19 -9.23 5.97 0.03
C ASN A 19 -8.47 4.81 -0.64
N ILE A 20 -8.40 4.80 -1.98
CA ILE A 20 -7.66 3.78 -2.72
C ILE A 20 -6.15 3.85 -2.42
N GLY A 21 -5.57 5.05 -2.39
CA GLY A 21 -4.14 5.21 -2.07
C GLY A 21 -3.82 4.83 -0.63
N ASP A 22 -4.69 5.20 0.31
CA ASP A 22 -4.59 4.84 1.72
C ASP A 22 -4.68 3.32 1.91
N GLU A 23 -5.57 2.63 1.19
CA GLU A 23 -5.70 1.16 1.26
C GLU A 23 -4.44 0.44 0.74
N VAL A 24 -3.86 0.90 -0.39
CA VAL A 24 -2.59 0.35 -0.89
C VAL A 24 -1.46 0.59 0.12
N ALA A 25 -1.40 1.77 0.74
CA ALA A 25 -0.43 2.09 1.78
C ALA A 25 -0.58 1.20 3.01
N GLU A 26 -1.80 0.99 3.50
CA GLU A 26 -2.10 0.12 4.65
C GLU A 26 -1.61 -1.31 4.42
N TYR A 27 -1.82 -1.87 3.23
CA TYR A 27 -1.35 -3.23 2.92
C TYR A 27 0.18 -3.33 2.72
N LEU A 28 0.85 -2.26 2.30
CA LEU A 28 2.31 -2.17 2.35
C LEU A 28 2.81 -2.13 3.81
N GLU A 29 2.13 -1.41 4.70
CA GLU A 29 2.45 -1.35 6.13
C GLU A 29 2.27 -2.72 6.80
N HIS A 30 1.21 -3.45 6.48
CA HIS A 30 1.04 -4.84 6.95
C HIS A 30 2.22 -5.74 6.54
N LEU A 31 2.67 -5.62 5.29
CA LEU A 31 3.83 -6.34 4.78
C LEU A 31 5.11 -5.93 5.52
N ILE A 32 5.32 -4.64 5.78
CA ILE A 32 6.46 -4.13 6.56
C ILE A 32 6.48 -4.75 7.95
N GLU A 33 5.35 -4.71 8.66
CA GLU A 33 5.27 -5.27 10.02
C GLU A 33 5.57 -6.78 10.03
N ALA A 34 5.06 -7.53 9.05
CA ALA A 34 5.34 -8.97 8.92
C ALA A 34 6.82 -9.28 8.67
N ILE A 35 7.51 -8.46 7.85
CA ILE A 35 8.94 -8.58 7.57
C ILE A 35 9.76 -8.27 8.83
N GLU A 36 9.38 -7.22 9.57
CA GLU A 36 10.06 -6.84 10.81
C GLU A 36 9.85 -7.85 11.94
N ASP A 37 8.75 -8.61 11.90
CA ASP A 37 8.53 -9.76 12.79
C ASP A 37 9.30 -11.02 12.36
N TRP A 38 9.97 -11.01 11.20
CA TRP A 38 10.67 -12.17 10.63
C TRP A 38 9.76 -13.36 10.31
N ASP A 39 8.46 -13.12 10.12
CA ASP A 39 7.50 -14.15 9.80
C ASP A 39 7.38 -14.32 8.28
N GLU A 40 8.09 -15.31 7.74
CA GLU A 40 8.07 -15.62 6.30
C GLU A 40 6.66 -15.92 5.80
N GLU A 41 5.89 -16.72 6.55
CA GLU A 41 4.55 -17.15 6.13
C GLU A 41 3.62 -15.95 6.06
N LEU A 42 3.59 -15.15 7.13
CA LEU A 42 2.79 -13.94 7.17
C LEU A 42 3.22 -12.91 6.13
N SER A 43 4.52 -12.75 5.90
CA SER A 43 5.03 -11.81 4.89
C SER A 43 4.58 -12.20 3.48
N MET A 44 4.58 -13.49 3.16
CA MET A 44 4.11 -13.97 1.85
C MET A 44 2.59 -13.84 1.70
N ASP A 45 1.83 -14.07 2.77
CA ASP A 45 0.39 -13.84 2.80
C ASP A 45 0.06 -12.35 2.61
N CYS A 46 0.72 -11.44 3.34
CA CYS A 46 0.57 -10.00 3.18
C CYS A 46 0.95 -9.53 1.77
N LEU A 47 2.00 -10.09 1.18
CA LEU A 47 2.39 -9.78 -0.20
C LEU A 47 1.32 -10.23 -1.21
N ALA A 48 0.71 -11.40 -0.99
CA ALA A 48 -0.39 -11.88 -1.84
C ALA A 48 -1.63 -10.98 -1.69
N GLU A 49 -2.02 -10.65 -0.45
CA GLU A 49 -3.11 -9.72 -0.17
C GLU A 49 -2.86 -8.35 -0.82
N LEU A 50 -1.64 -7.80 -0.73
CA LEU A 50 -1.27 -6.56 -1.42
C LEU A 50 -1.43 -6.67 -2.95
N GLY A 51 -1.14 -7.83 -3.53
CA GLY A 51 -1.34 -8.07 -4.97
C GLY A 51 -2.80 -7.91 -5.40
N ASP A 52 -3.73 -8.47 -4.62
CA ASP A 52 -5.17 -8.32 -4.85
C ASP A 52 -5.60 -6.86 -4.73
N ILE A 53 -5.16 -6.18 -3.66
CA ILE A 53 -5.45 -4.75 -3.41
C ILE A 53 -4.92 -3.85 -4.52
N VAL A 54 -3.71 -4.12 -5.03
CA VAL A 54 -3.14 -3.38 -6.15
C VAL A 54 -3.96 -3.58 -7.41
N ASP A 55 -4.42 -4.80 -7.71
CA ASP A 55 -5.22 -5.06 -8.91
C ASP A 55 -6.59 -4.37 -8.86
N ASP A 56 -7.24 -4.35 -7.69
CA ASP A 56 -8.47 -3.59 -7.47
C ASP A 56 -8.23 -2.07 -7.59
N ALA A 57 -7.20 -1.56 -6.91
CA ALA A 57 -6.81 -0.15 -6.94
C ALA A 57 -6.55 0.36 -8.36
N ARG A 58 -5.97 -0.47 -9.23
CA ARG A 58 -5.74 -0.12 -10.65
C ARG A 58 -7.03 0.07 -11.42
N VAL A 59 -7.99 -0.83 -11.23
CA VAL A 59 -9.29 -0.76 -11.92
C VAL A 59 -10.09 0.43 -11.40
N ASP A 60 -10.18 0.58 -10.08
CA ASP A 60 -11.05 1.56 -9.45
C ASP A 60 -10.50 2.98 -9.59
N SER A 61 -9.20 3.18 -9.48
CA SER A 61 -8.59 4.50 -9.72
C SER A 61 -8.75 4.94 -11.18
N GLY A 62 -8.60 4.03 -12.14
CA GLY A 62 -8.82 4.32 -13.56
C GLY A 62 -10.25 4.76 -13.83
N ARG A 63 -11.22 4.10 -13.19
CA ARG A 63 -12.64 4.48 -13.25
C ARG A 63 -12.89 5.84 -12.62
N CYS A 64 -12.36 6.09 -11.42
CA CYS A 64 -12.55 7.36 -10.70
C CYS A 64 -11.97 8.54 -11.47
N VAL A 65 -10.75 8.41 -11.98
CA VAL A 65 -10.07 9.44 -12.79
C VAL A 65 -10.86 9.71 -14.08
N GLY A 66 -11.29 8.67 -14.79
CA GLY A 66 -12.08 8.81 -16.02
C GLY A 66 -13.41 9.56 -15.79
N GLU A 67 -14.12 9.23 -14.70
CA GLU A 67 -15.36 9.91 -14.33
C GLU A 67 -15.11 11.38 -13.94
N LEU A 68 -14.05 11.66 -13.16
CA LEU A 68 -13.68 13.02 -12.78
C LEU A 68 -13.31 13.89 -13.99
N ILE A 69 -12.58 13.36 -14.97
CA ILE A 69 -12.27 14.07 -16.23
C ILE A 69 -13.57 14.42 -16.95
N GLY A 70 -14.50 13.47 -17.08
CA GLY A 70 -15.81 13.69 -17.69
C GLY A 70 -16.64 14.76 -16.96
N LEU A 71 -16.66 14.73 -15.62
CA LEU A 71 -17.36 15.73 -14.81
C LEU A 71 -16.74 17.13 -14.97
N ARG A 72 -15.40 17.23 -14.96
CA ARG A 72 -14.71 18.51 -15.20
C ARG A 72 -15.05 19.07 -16.58
N GLN A 73 -15.04 18.25 -17.62
CA GLN A 73 -15.43 18.67 -18.98
C GLN A 73 -16.89 19.09 -19.08
N ALA A 74 -17.82 18.36 -18.45
CA ALA A 74 -19.24 18.69 -18.43
C ALA A 74 -19.52 20.01 -17.68
N LEU A 75 -18.84 20.23 -16.54
CA LEU A 75 -18.92 21.47 -15.78
C LEU A 75 -18.35 22.65 -16.58
N VAL A 76 -17.18 22.48 -17.21
CA VAL A 76 -16.56 23.54 -18.04
C VAL A 76 -17.38 23.87 -19.29
N SER A 77 -17.89 22.84 -19.99
CA SER A 77 -18.71 23.04 -21.20
C SER A 77 -20.08 23.66 -20.88
N GLY A 78 -20.67 23.35 -19.72
CA GLY A 78 -21.86 24.03 -19.20
C GLY A 78 -21.59 25.47 -18.71
N VAL A 79 -20.33 25.82 -18.42
CA VAL A 79 -19.87 27.13 -17.90
C VAL A 79 -19.23 27.99 -19.00
N ARG A 80 -19.63 27.85 -20.28
CA ARG A 80 -19.38 28.88 -21.30
C ARG A 80 -20.22 30.16 -21.07
N SER A 81 -20.00 30.79 -19.91
CA SER A 81 -19.97 32.25 -19.70
C SER A 81 -18.85 32.68 -18.72
N GLY A 82 -17.73 31.95 -18.63
CA GLY A 82 -16.59 32.45 -17.86
C GLY A 82 -15.38 31.55 -17.90
N THR A 83 -14.28 32.07 -18.42
CA THR A 83 -12.93 31.50 -18.31
C THR A 83 -12.58 31.26 -16.84
N ILE A 84 -12.28 30.02 -16.49
CA ILE A 84 -11.64 29.69 -15.20
C ILE A 84 -10.19 29.34 -15.49
N SER A 85 -9.30 30.05 -14.82
CA SER A 85 -7.86 29.84 -14.82
C SER A 85 -7.53 28.38 -14.51
N ALA A 86 -6.79 27.74 -15.39
CA ALA A 86 -6.03 26.54 -15.05
C ALA A 86 -5.11 26.93 -13.89
N ALA A 87 -5.30 26.32 -12.72
CA ALA A 87 -4.29 26.40 -11.68
C ALA A 87 -2.99 25.83 -12.26
N PRO A 88 -1.83 26.46 -11.99
CA PRO A 88 -0.55 25.92 -12.45
C PRO A 88 -0.42 24.49 -11.93
N SER A 89 0.01 23.59 -12.82
CA SER A 89 0.43 22.23 -12.48
C SER A 89 1.22 22.27 -11.19
N GLY A 90 0.70 21.68 -10.11
CA GLY A 90 1.43 21.57 -8.86
C GLY A 90 2.78 20.91 -9.11
N ALA A 91 3.83 21.36 -8.44
CA ALA A 91 5.10 20.63 -8.46
C ALA A 91 4.85 19.25 -7.85
N ASN A 92 5.22 18.20 -8.59
CA ASN A 92 5.25 16.83 -8.09
C ASN A 92 6.72 16.43 -8.00
N ASP A 93 7.32 16.75 -6.85
CA ASP A 93 8.74 16.57 -6.60
C ASP A 93 9.03 15.25 -5.87
N ALA A 94 8.03 14.38 -5.72
CA ALA A 94 8.21 13.07 -5.09
C ALA A 94 9.05 12.19 -6.01
N GLU A 95 10.27 11.88 -5.58
CA GLU A 95 11.21 11.01 -6.28
C GLU A 95 10.81 9.54 -6.10
N GLU A 96 10.85 8.78 -7.19
CA GLU A 96 10.58 7.34 -7.15
C GLU A 96 11.70 6.62 -6.39
N PRO A 97 11.39 5.76 -5.40
CA PRO A 97 12.39 5.02 -4.64
C PRO A 97 13.29 4.16 -5.53
N GLU A 98 14.59 4.12 -5.22
CA GLU A 98 15.54 3.26 -5.95
C GLU A 98 15.23 1.79 -5.68
N GLN A 99 14.89 1.04 -6.73
CA GLN A 99 14.50 -0.36 -6.62
C GLN A 99 15.53 -1.21 -5.86
N LEU A 100 15.08 -1.81 -4.76
CA LEU A 100 15.90 -2.68 -3.92
C LEU A 100 15.96 -4.10 -4.47
N THR A 101 17.11 -4.47 -5.03
CA THR A 101 17.35 -5.80 -5.64
C THR A 101 18.20 -6.71 -4.74
N PRO A 102 18.22 -8.04 -4.96
CA PRO A 102 19.09 -8.94 -4.19
C PRO A 102 20.56 -8.55 -4.28
N ARG A 103 21.01 -8.16 -5.48
CA ARG A 103 22.38 -7.68 -5.72
C ARG A 103 22.72 -6.46 -4.88
N LEU A 104 21.79 -5.50 -4.81
CA LEU A 104 21.99 -4.26 -4.06
C LEU A 104 22.06 -4.52 -2.55
N LEU A 105 21.26 -5.46 -2.03
CA LEU A 105 21.36 -5.91 -0.64
C LEU A 105 22.70 -6.60 -0.35
N ASP A 106 23.17 -7.46 -1.24
CA ASP A 106 24.47 -8.13 -1.09
C ASP A 106 25.64 -7.14 -1.13
N GLU A 107 25.56 -6.12 -2.00
CA GLU A 107 26.57 -5.06 -2.13
C GLU A 107 26.58 -4.12 -0.92
N ARG A 108 25.40 -3.70 -0.43
CA ARG A 108 25.27 -2.78 0.72
C ARG A 108 25.61 -3.47 2.05
N TYR A 109 25.25 -4.75 2.20
CA TYR A 109 25.38 -5.50 3.45
C TYR A 109 26.10 -6.84 3.21
N PRO A 110 27.40 -6.83 2.86
CA PRO A 110 28.13 -8.03 2.50
C PRO A 110 28.37 -8.95 3.70
N ILE A 111 28.29 -10.27 3.47
CA ILE A 111 28.67 -11.28 4.46
C ILE A 111 30.05 -11.82 4.10
N ALA A 112 31.07 -11.45 4.89
CA ALA A 112 32.46 -11.82 4.65
C ALA A 112 32.73 -13.32 4.94
N LYS A 113 33.80 -13.85 4.33
CA LYS A 113 34.34 -15.18 4.62
C LYS A 113 35.77 -15.04 5.17
N PRO A 114 36.15 -15.80 6.23
CA PRO A 114 35.35 -16.77 6.98
C PRO A 114 34.22 -16.10 7.79
N ILE A 115 33.13 -16.82 8.02
CA ILE A 115 31.93 -16.28 8.66
C ILE A 115 32.18 -16.03 10.15
N VAL A 116 32.02 -14.79 10.59
CA VAL A 116 31.91 -14.39 11.99
C VAL A 116 30.43 -14.30 12.36
N VAL A 117 29.98 -15.04 13.38
CA VAL A 117 28.55 -15.18 13.71
C VAL A 117 27.88 -13.84 14.02
N HIS A 118 28.56 -12.95 14.75
CA HIS A 118 28.02 -11.63 15.08
C HIS A 118 27.83 -10.75 13.85
N GLU A 119 28.82 -10.71 12.96
CA GLU A 119 28.78 -9.95 11.70
C GLU A 119 27.71 -10.50 10.76
N LEU A 120 27.53 -11.83 10.70
CA LEU A 120 26.43 -12.45 9.98
C LEU A 120 25.07 -11.97 10.51
N ALA A 121 24.86 -12.07 11.83
CA ALA A 121 23.59 -11.67 12.43
C ALA A 121 23.29 -10.18 12.22
N GLU A 122 24.32 -9.33 12.27
CA GLU A 122 24.20 -7.90 11.96
C GLU A 122 23.83 -7.64 10.50
N ALA A 123 24.54 -8.25 9.55
CA ALA A 123 24.24 -8.12 8.12
C ALA A 123 22.81 -8.58 7.79
N LEU A 124 22.33 -9.68 8.38
CA LEU A 124 20.97 -10.14 8.17
C LEU A 124 19.93 -9.16 8.73
N ARG A 125 20.16 -8.58 9.91
CA ARG A 125 19.27 -7.55 10.46
C ARG A 125 19.26 -6.31 9.57
N GLN A 126 20.42 -5.87 9.10
CA GLN A 126 20.53 -4.70 8.21
C GLN A 126 19.84 -4.94 6.86
N ARG A 127 19.94 -6.14 6.28
CA ARG A 127 19.20 -6.51 5.06
C ARG A 127 17.70 -6.48 5.27
N THR A 128 17.20 -7.08 6.35
CA THR A 128 15.77 -7.05 6.69
C THR A 128 15.28 -5.62 6.92
N GLN A 129 16.02 -4.82 7.70
CA GLN A 129 15.67 -3.42 7.95
C GLN A 129 15.65 -2.59 6.67
N ALA A 130 16.63 -2.77 5.79
CA ALA A 130 16.69 -2.03 4.53
C ALA A 130 15.49 -2.32 3.61
N VAL A 131 14.95 -3.55 3.67
CA VAL A 131 13.74 -3.91 2.93
C VAL A 131 12.52 -3.23 3.53
N ALA A 132 12.39 -3.25 4.86
CA ALA A 132 11.32 -2.54 5.56
C ALA A 132 11.36 -1.03 5.29
N ASP A 133 12.55 -0.41 5.36
CA ASP A 133 12.74 1.02 5.10
C ASP A 133 12.43 1.39 3.65
N TYR A 134 12.86 0.57 2.69
CA TYR A 134 12.50 0.76 1.28
C TYR A 134 10.99 0.71 1.07
N LEU A 135 10.28 -0.24 1.69
CA LEU A 135 8.83 -0.33 1.57
C LEU A 135 8.13 0.89 2.19
N ARG A 136 8.69 1.48 3.25
CA ARG A 136 8.19 2.75 3.81
C ARG A 136 8.37 3.92 2.83
N GLU A 137 9.52 3.99 2.16
CA GLU A 137 9.72 4.97 1.08
C GLU A 137 8.71 4.78 -0.05
N VAL A 138 8.35 3.54 -0.37
CA VAL A 138 7.28 3.23 -1.34
C VAL A 138 5.91 3.70 -0.84
N VAL A 139 5.58 3.51 0.44
CA VAL A 139 4.34 4.04 1.05
C VAL A 139 4.26 5.56 0.88
N ASP A 140 5.32 6.27 1.31
CA ASP A 140 5.38 7.73 1.21
C ASP A 140 5.23 8.21 -0.24
N TYR A 141 5.90 7.52 -1.18
CA TYR A 141 5.80 7.81 -2.61
C TYR A 141 4.37 7.61 -3.14
N VAL A 142 3.72 6.49 -2.82
CA VAL A 142 2.34 6.20 -3.26
C VAL A 142 1.36 7.25 -2.76
N LEU A 143 1.45 7.64 -1.48
CA LEU A 143 0.58 8.65 -0.89
C LEU A 143 0.81 10.03 -1.53
N ALA A 144 2.07 10.41 -1.74
CA ALA A 144 2.42 11.67 -2.39
C ALA A 144 1.90 11.74 -3.84
N GLN A 145 2.06 10.65 -4.61
CA GLN A 145 1.57 10.57 -5.98
C GLN A 145 0.04 10.57 -6.05
N THR A 146 -0.63 9.88 -5.12
CA THR A 146 -2.09 9.86 -5.02
C THR A 146 -2.64 11.26 -4.74
N ASP A 147 -2.07 11.97 -3.79
CA ASP A 147 -2.41 13.36 -3.48
C ASP A 147 -2.16 14.30 -4.68
N ALA A 148 -1.04 14.12 -5.39
CA ALA A 148 -0.74 14.89 -6.59
C ALA A 148 -1.80 14.70 -7.69
N VAL A 149 -2.28 13.47 -7.91
CA VAL A 149 -3.34 13.17 -8.89
C VAL A 149 -4.69 13.70 -8.44
N ALA A 150 -5.05 13.57 -7.17
CA ALA A 150 -6.30 14.11 -6.63
C ALA A 150 -6.41 15.64 -6.86
N ARG A 151 -5.28 16.35 -6.79
CA ARG A 151 -5.19 17.79 -7.10
C ARG A 151 -5.16 18.04 -8.62
N ASN A 152 -4.39 17.26 -9.37
CA ASN A 152 -4.23 17.38 -10.81
C ASN A 152 -4.28 16.02 -11.51
N LEU A 153 -5.42 15.70 -12.14
CA LEU A 153 -5.69 14.38 -12.75
C LEU A 153 -4.72 13.98 -13.87
N ASP A 154 -4.03 14.96 -14.47
CA ASP A 154 -3.08 14.74 -15.56
C ASP A 154 -1.64 14.52 -15.05
N MET A 155 -1.42 14.46 -13.73
CA MET A 155 -0.08 14.40 -13.15
C MET A 155 0.62 13.06 -13.41
N VAL A 156 -0.02 11.95 -13.00
CA VAL A 156 0.49 10.58 -13.12
C VAL A 156 -0.68 9.64 -13.38
N SER A 157 -0.42 8.53 -14.05
CA SER A 157 -1.39 7.45 -14.22
C SER A 157 -1.45 6.59 -12.95
N LEU A 158 -2.50 6.77 -12.12
CA LEU A 158 -2.71 5.93 -10.92
C LEU A 158 -2.75 4.42 -11.24
N PRO A 159 -3.41 3.94 -12.31
CA PRO A 159 -3.35 2.52 -12.65
C PRO A 159 -1.94 2.03 -12.98
N HIS A 160 -1.06 2.89 -13.47
CA HIS A 160 0.34 2.52 -13.69
C HIS A 160 1.14 2.56 -12.40
N LEU A 161 0.96 3.62 -11.58
CA LEU A 161 1.58 3.78 -10.27
C LEU A 161 1.34 2.55 -9.39
N TYR A 162 0.08 2.14 -9.20
CA TYR A 162 -0.24 1.00 -8.33
C TYR A 162 0.33 -0.30 -8.88
N LYS A 163 0.32 -0.51 -10.19
CA LYS A 163 0.99 -1.66 -10.81
C LYS A 163 2.48 -1.71 -10.46
N CYS A 164 3.19 -0.60 -10.65
CA CYS A 164 4.63 -0.52 -10.36
C CYS A 164 4.93 -0.63 -8.88
N THR A 165 4.02 -0.16 -8.02
CA THR A 165 4.09 -0.33 -6.56
C THR A 165 4.07 -1.81 -6.19
N GLY A 166 3.10 -2.58 -6.70
CA GLY A 166 3.03 -4.03 -6.47
C GLY A 166 4.25 -4.77 -7.01
N GLU A 167 4.72 -4.43 -8.21
CA GLU A 167 5.94 -5.00 -8.79
C GLU A 167 7.18 -4.69 -7.93
N SER A 168 7.28 -3.48 -7.39
CA SER A 168 8.38 -3.03 -6.53
C SER A 168 8.39 -3.73 -5.18
N ALA A 169 7.23 -3.88 -4.54
CA ALA A 169 7.10 -4.62 -3.29
C ALA A 169 7.46 -6.09 -3.49
N LEU A 170 6.97 -6.73 -4.55
CA LEU A 170 7.32 -8.10 -4.91
C LEU A 170 8.84 -8.27 -5.07
N ILE A 171 9.50 -7.38 -5.81
CA ILE A 171 10.96 -7.46 -6.03
C ILE A 171 11.73 -7.33 -4.71
N ALA A 172 11.34 -6.40 -3.85
CA ALA A 172 11.99 -6.20 -2.55
C ALA A 172 11.82 -7.41 -1.61
N VAL A 173 10.61 -7.98 -1.55
CA VAL A 173 10.36 -9.19 -0.76
C VAL A 173 11.11 -10.39 -1.31
N GLN A 174 11.18 -10.56 -2.64
CA GLN A 174 11.99 -11.63 -3.24
C GLN A 174 13.49 -11.42 -2.97
N ALA A 175 13.96 -10.17 -2.94
CA ALA A 175 15.32 -9.85 -2.54
C ALA A 175 15.60 -10.25 -1.08
N TRP A 176 14.69 -9.91 -0.16
CA TRP A 176 14.77 -10.34 1.23
C TRP A 176 14.75 -11.86 1.35
N LYS A 177 13.80 -12.53 0.69
CA LYS A 177 13.66 -13.98 0.71
C LYS A 177 14.95 -14.68 0.27
N HIS A 178 15.50 -14.25 -0.86
CA HIS A 178 16.73 -14.83 -1.39
C HIS A 178 17.93 -14.61 -0.46
N THR A 179 18.12 -13.36 -0.01
CA THR A 179 19.33 -12.93 0.69
C THR A 179 19.32 -13.22 2.20
N VAL A 180 18.15 -13.49 2.78
CA VAL A 180 17.95 -13.71 4.22
C VAL A 180 17.24 -15.04 4.49
N LEU A 181 16.01 -15.21 3.99
CA LEU A 181 15.14 -16.34 4.37
C LEU A 181 15.70 -17.69 3.91
N ASP A 182 15.95 -17.82 2.61
CA ASP A 182 16.39 -19.07 2.00
C ASP A 182 17.83 -19.41 2.40
N THR A 183 18.67 -18.39 2.56
CA THR A 183 20.09 -18.57 2.87
C THR A 183 20.31 -18.87 4.36
N HIS A 184 19.50 -18.31 5.27
CA HIS A 184 19.70 -18.41 6.72
C HIS A 184 18.43 -18.78 7.51
N PRO A 185 17.72 -19.87 7.17
CA PRO A 185 16.40 -20.19 7.73
C PRO A 185 16.43 -20.49 9.23
N ALA A 186 17.55 -20.96 9.78
CA ALA A 186 17.68 -21.21 11.21
C ALA A 186 17.73 -19.90 12.02
N TYR A 187 18.39 -18.86 11.49
CA TYR A 187 18.45 -17.56 12.14
C TYR A 187 17.07 -16.88 12.11
N VAL A 188 16.39 -16.91 10.97
CA VAL A 188 15.05 -16.35 10.81
C VAL A 188 14.07 -16.99 11.79
N ARG A 189 14.04 -18.32 11.90
CA ARG A 189 13.19 -19.01 12.89
C ARG A 189 13.46 -18.59 14.34
N SER A 190 14.69 -18.21 14.66
CA SER A 190 15.03 -17.70 15.99
C SER A 190 14.60 -16.24 16.22
N MET A 191 14.42 -15.49 15.13
CA MET A 191 13.98 -14.09 15.17
C MET A 191 12.46 -13.92 15.08
N ARG A 192 11.74 -14.92 14.56
CA ARG A 192 10.28 -14.87 14.42
C ARG A 192 9.59 -14.50 15.75
N GLY A 193 8.67 -13.54 15.73
CA GLY A 193 7.93 -13.08 16.90
C GLY A 193 8.62 -12.01 17.73
N HIS A 194 9.77 -11.48 17.28
CA HIS A 194 10.48 -10.41 17.98
C HIS A 194 9.82 -9.03 17.83
N ASN A 195 8.95 -8.84 16.83
CA ASN A 195 8.25 -7.58 16.58
C ASN A 195 6.83 -7.87 16.09
N PRO A 196 5.94 -8.38 16.97
CA PRO A 196 4.63 -8.87 16.54
C PRO A 196 3.82 -7.77 15.82
N PRO A 197 3.21 -8.07 14.67
CA PRO A 197 2.48 -7.07 13.89
C PRO A 197 1.25 -6.53 14.63
N GLN A 198 1.11 -5.21 14.65
CA GLN A 198 -0.01 -4.50 15.25
C GLN A 198 -1.31 -4.75 14.49
N PHE A 199 -1.24 -4.88 13.16
CA PHE A 199 -2.44 -5.11 12.36
C PHE A 199 -3.15 -6.43 12.71
N LEU A 200 -2.43 -7.43 13.23
CA LEU A 200 -3.04 -8.67 13.71
C LEU A 200 -3.90 -8.43 14.97
N GLU A 201 -3.49 -7.53 15.85
CA GLU A 201 -4.29 -7.15 17.02
C GLU A 201 -5.56 -6.42 16.59
N GLU A 202 -5.47 -5.54 15.59
CA GLU A 202 -6.62 -4.82 15.05
C GLU A 202 -7.57 -5.78 14.32
N ARG A 203 -7.05 -6.70 13.48
CA ARG A 203 -7.86 -7.75 12.85
C ARG A 203 -8.58 -8.61 13.89
N ALA A 204 -7.92 -8.99 14.98
CA ALA A 204 -8.54 -9.76 16.07
C ALA A 204 -9.66 -8.96 16.77
N ARG A 205 -9.44 -7.66 17.00
CA ARG A 205 -10.43 -6.75 17.56
C ARG A 205 -11.66 -6.62 16.66
N ILE A 206 -11.46 -6.42 15.36
CA ILE A 206 -12.53 -6.32 14.36
C ILE A 206 -13.32 -7.63 14.32
N ALA A 207 -12.65 -8.79 14.26
CA ALA A 207 -13.31 -10.09 14.25
C ALA A 207 -14.23 -10.29 15.48
N ALA A 208 -13.76 -9.90 16.67
CA ALA A 208 -14.56 -9.97 17.89
C ALA A 208 -15.81 -9.06 17.83
N VAL A 209 -15.72 -7.89 17.19
CA VAL A 209 -16.87 -7.00 16.98
C VAL A 209 -17.85 -7.60 15.98
N VAL A 210 -17.37 -8.11 14.85
CA VAL A 210 -18.20 -8.76 13.81
C VAL A 210 -18.97 -9.93 14.41
N GLU A 211 -18.32 -10.77 15.22
CA GLU A 211 -18.97 -11.88 15.91
C GLU A 211 -20.07 -11.41 16.88
N LYS A 212 -19.83 -10.34 17.65
CA LYS A 212 -20.86 -9.73 18.51
C LYS A 212 -22.05 -9.21 17.72
N VAL A 213 -21.81 -8.55 16.58
CA VAL A 213 -22.86 -8.03 15.70
C VAL A 213 -23.65 -9.19 15.08
N ARG A 214 -22.97 -10.25 14.62
CA ARG A 214 -23.61 -11.46 14.09
C ARG A 214 -24.53 -12.09 15.14
N ALA A 215 -24.02 -12.32 16.35
CA ALA A 215 -24.79 -12.86 17.46
C ALA A 215 -26.02 -12.00 17.81
N LYS A 216 -25.88 -10.67 17.82
CA LYS A 216 -27.00 -9.75 18.07
C LYS A 216 -28.04 -9.80 16.95
N ARG A 217 -27.63 -9.86 15.68
CA ARG A 217 -28.54 -9.98 14.53
C ARG A 217 -29.28 -11.32 14.55
N GLU A 218 -28.61 -12.40 14.94
CA GLU A 218 -29.24 -13.72 15.10
C GLU A 218 -30.24 -13.74 16.24
N ALA A 219 -29.90 -13.16 17.41
CA ALA A 219 -30.82 -13.04 18.53
C ALA A 219 -32.07 -12.21 18.18
N ALA A 220 -31.88 -11.07 17.49
CA ALA A 220 -32.99 -10.24 17.02
C ALA A 220 -33.87 -10.98 16.00
N ARG A 221 -33.28 -11.73 15.06
CA ARG A 221 -34.04 -12.58 14.13
C ARG A 221 -34.88 -13.61 14.87
N ARG A 222 -34.29 -14.34 15.84
CA ARG A 222 -35.00 -15.35 16.64
C ARG A 222 -36.14 -14.76 17.47
N ALA A 223 -36.00 -13.52 17.95
CA ALA A 223 -37.06 -12.82 18.69
C ALA A 223 -38.23 -12.37 17.80
N THR A 224 -38.02 -12.21 16.49
CA THR A 224 -39.06 -11.82 15.54
C THR A 224 -39.80 -13.03 14.94
N THR A 225 -39.18 -14.22 14.91
CA THR A 225 -39.81 -15.48 14.46
C THR A 225 -40.45 -16.31 15.56
N ALA A 226 -40.34 -15.89 16.83
CA ALA A 226 -41.05 -16.46 17.99
C ALA A 226 -42.31 -15.65 18.31
#